data_AF-A0A533VCP2-F1
#
_entry.id   AF-A0A533VCP2-F1
#
_cell.length_a   1.000
_cell.length_b   1.000
_cell.length_c   1.000
_cell.angle_alpha   90.00
_cell.angle_beta   90.00
_cell.angle_gamma   90.00
#
_symmetry.space_group_name_H-M   'P 1'
#
loop_
_entity.id
_entity.type
_entity.pdbx_description
1 polymer ?
#
loop_
_entity_poly.entity_id
_entity_poly.type
_entity_poly.pdbx_seq_one_letter_code
_entity_poly.pdbx_strand_id
1 'polypeptide(L)'
;SEIRQNAYRLKQEIDKGERIIIGVNKFTDTTEQKQEIMKIDSSIQDKQVQNLRELRNTRDNKKAENALSKMKSASEKDENLIPYILESVRSYATLGEISNTFREVFGIYQPKETF
;
A
#
# COMPACT_ATOMS: atom_id res chain seq x y z
N SER A 1 17.67 -15.25 5.03
CA SER A 1 16.54 -15.66 4.16
C SER A 1 17.09 -16.10 2.81
N GLU A 2 16.68 -17.27 2.32
CA GLU A 2 17.16 -17.85 1.06
C GLU A 2 16.95 -16.92 -0.14
N ILE A 3 15.85 -16.14 -0.14
CA ILE A 3 15.55 -15.14 -1.17
C ILE A 3 16.66 -14.08 -1.25
N ARG A 4 17.07 -13.54 -0.09
CA ARG A 4 18.11 -12.49 -0.02
C ARG A 4 19.47 -13.03 -0.46
N GLN A 5 19.84 -14.22 0.00
CA GLN A 5 21.12 -14.83 -0.35
C GLN A 5 21.21 -15.15 -1.85
N ASN A 6 20.11 -15.64 -2.44
CA ASN A 6 20.05 -15.91 -3.87
C ASN A 6 20.12 -14.60 -4.67
N ALA A 7 19.36 -13.56 -4.29
CA ALA A 7 19.43 -12.25 -4.93
C ALA A 7 20.83 -11.65 -4.89
N TYR A 8 21.52 -11.75 -3.74
CA TYR A 8 22.89 -11.27 -3.60
C TYR A 8 23.88 -12.03 -4.49
N ARG A 9 23.81 -13.37 -4.51
CA ARG A 9 24.63 -14.20 -5.40
C ARG A 9 24.39 -13.84 -6.88
N LEU A 10 23.12 -13.71 -7.29
CA LEU A 10 22.79 -13.33 -8.67
C LEU A 10 23.35 -11.96 -9.04
N LYS A 11 23.27 -10.98 -8.12
CA LYS A 11 23.87 -9.66 -8.32
C LYS A 11 25.38 -9.77 -8.52
N GLN A 12 26.07 -10.57 -7.69
CA GLN A 12 27.51 -10.80 -7.84
C GLN A 12 27.86 -11.48 -9.16
N GLU A 13 27.10 -12.50 -9.59
CA GLU A 13 27.31 -13.18 -10.89
C GLU A 13 27.16 -12.20 -12.07
N ILE A 14 26.16 -11.30 -12.01
CA ILE A 14 25.93 -10.29 -13.04
C ILE A 14 27.08 -9.27 -13.07
N ASP A 15 27.50 -8.78 -11.90
CA ASP A 15 28.54 -7.76 -11.78
C ASP A 15 29.93 -8.29 -12.17
N LYS A 16 30.20 -9.57 -11.89
CA LYS A 16 31.42 -10.25 -12.32
C LYS A 16 31.39 -10.67 -13.79
N GLY A 17 30.25 -10.56 -14.46
CA GLY A 17 30.06 -11.02 -15.84
C GLY A 17 30.01 -12.55 -15.99
N GLU A 18 29.93 -13.30 -14.88
CA GLU A 18 29.70 -14.75 -14.86
C GLU A 18 28.31 -15.07 -15.44
N ARG A 19 27.35 -14.17 -15.21
CA ARG A 19 26.01 -14.19 -15.82
C ARG A 19 25.87 -13.02 -16.79
N ILE A 20 25.72 -13.34 -18.07
CA ILE A 20 25.63 -12.34 -19.15
C ILE A 20 24.17 -11.90 -19.34
N ILE A 21 23.94 -10.59 -19.33
CA ILE A 21 22.68 -9.92 -19.67
C ILE A 21 22.95 -8.97 -20.84
N ILE A 22 22.45 -9.34 -22.01
CA ILE A 22 22.61 -8.58 -23.27
C ILE A 22 21.95 -7.20 -23.11
N GLY A 23 22.67 -6.14 -23.51
CA GLY A 23 22.20 -4.76 -23.38
C GLY A 23 22.36 -4.16 -21.99
N VAL A 24 22.87 -4.93 -21.01
CA VAL A 24 23.14 -4.44 -19.64
C VAL A 24 24.61 -4.55 -19.28
N ASN A 25 25.19 -5.75 -19.25
CA ASN A 25 26.62 -5.95 -18.90
C ASN A 25 27.49 -6.43 -20.06
N LYS A 26 26.88 -6.86 -21.17
CA LYS A 26 27.58 -7.22 -22.40
C LYS A 26 26.74 -6.86 -23.62
N PHE A 27 27.40 -6.51 -24.72
CA PHE A 27 26.75 -6.12 -25.97
C PHE A 27 25.78 -4.94 -25.75
N THR A 28 26.23 -3.91 -25.04
CA THR A 28 25.48 -2.69 -24.77
C THR A 28 25.54 -1.77 -25.98
N ASP A 29 24.40 -1.23 -26.41
CA ASP A 29 24.35 -0.15 -27.39
C ASP A 29 24.78 1.18 -26.75
N THR A 30 25.46 2.03 -27.52
CA THR A 30 25.89 3.37 -27.09
C THR A 30 24.82 4.44 -27.26
N THR A 31 23.70 4.09 -27.91
CA THR A 31 22.58 4.99 -28.19
C THR A 31 21.54 4.86 -27.09
N GLU A 32 21.54 5.78 -26.12
CA GLU A 32 20.43 5.91 -25.18
C GLU A 32 19.24 6.59 -25.88
N GLN A 33 18.20 5.81 -26.21
CA GLN A 33 16.91 6.39 -26.60
C GLN A 33 16.21 6.87 -25.32
N LYS A 34 15.96 8.18 -25.22
CA LYS A 34 15.10 8.71 -24.16
C LYS A 34 13.68 8.21 -24.37
N GLN A 35 13.29 7.20 -23.59
CA GLN A 35 11.92 6.78 -23.51
C GLN A 35 11.11 7.81 -22.73
N GLU A 36 9.94 8.17 -23.25
CA GLU A 36 8.99 8.97 -22.49
C GLU A 36 8.42 8.12 -21.36
N ILE A 37 8.75 8.49 -20.12
CA ILE A 37 8.23 7.84 -18.92
C ILE A 37 6.96 8.56 -18.50
N MET A 38 5.91 7.80 -18.22
CA MET A 38 4.68 8.32 -17.65
C MET A 38 5.00 9.02 -16.31
N LYS A 39 4.71 10.32 -16.23
CA LYS A 39 4.82 11.10 -15.00
C LYS A 39 3.45 11.21 -14.35
N ILE A 40 3.38 10.90 -13.07
CA ILE A 40 2.16 11.08 -12.28
C ILE A 40 2.05 12.55 -11.90
N ASP A 41 0.91 13.17 -12.20
CA ASP A 41 0.62 14.55 -11.82
C ASP A 41 0.37 14.67 -10.31
N SER A 42 1.13 15.54 -9.64
CA SER A 42 0.98 15.81 -8.21
C SER A 42 -0.36 16.46 -7.86
N SER A 43 -1.04 17.12 -8.81
CA SER A 43 -2.35 17.77 -8.59
C SER A 43 -3.44 16.77 -8.18
N ILE A 44 -3.26 15.48 -8.46
CA ILE A 44 -4.18 14.41 -8.05
C ILE A 44 -4.30 14.34 -6.52
N GLN A 45 -3.22 14.62 -5.80
CA GLN A 45 -3.24 14.64 -4.34
C GLN A 45 -4.17 15.74 -3.81
N ASP A 46 -4.05 16.96 -4.35
CA ASP A 46 -4.86 18.10 -3.89
C ASP A 46 -6.35 17.85 -4.13
N LYS A 47 -6.70 17.30 -5.29
CA LYS A 47 -8.08 16.88 -5.62
C LYS A 47 -8.58 15.83 -4.64
N GLN A 48 -7.77 14.82 -4.32
CA GLN A 48 -8.18 13.78 -3.39
C GLN A 48 -8.37 14.32 -1.96
N VAL A 49 -7.55 15.27 -1.52
CA VAL A 49 -7.70 15.94 -0.22
C VAL A 49 -9.02 16.74 -0.18
N GLN A 50 -9.34 17.47 -1.25
CA GLN A 50 -10.62 18.19 -1.36
C GLN A 50 -11.81 17.24 -1.30
N ASN A 51 -11.81 16.17 -2.11
CA ASN A 51 -12.87 15.16 -2.12
C ASN A 51 -13.10 14.54 -0.74
N LEU A 52 -12.03 14.24 0.01
CA LEU A 52 -12.14 13.68 1.36
C LEU A 52 -12.71 14.67 2.37
N ARG A 53 -12.39 15.98 2.24
CA ARG A 53 -12.97 17.03 3.08
C ARG A 53 -14.46 17.16 2.80
N GLU A 54 -14.86 17.23 1.53
CA GLU A 54 -16.26 17.30 1.12
C GLU A 54 -17.05 16.08 1.59
N LEU A 55 -16.51 14.88 1.39
CA LEU A 55 -17.12 13.63 1.87
C LEU A 55 -17.40 13.67 3.38
N ARG A 56 -16.41 14.07 4.19
CA ARG A 56 -16.56 14.14 5.65
C ARG A 56 -17.55 15.22 6.08
N ASN A 57 -17.63 16.34 5.35
CA ASN A 57 -18.56 17.41 5.64
C ASN A 57 -20.02 17.07 5.26
N THR A 58 -20.22 16.20 4.27
CA THR A 58 -21.55 15.92 3.71
C THR A 58 -22.15 14.60 4.18
N ARG A 59 -21.35 13.63 4.63
CA ARG A 59 -21.84 12.35 5.15
C ARG A 59 -22.53 12.51 6.50
N ASP A 60 -23.36 11.53 6.85
CA ASP A 60 -23.84 11.34 8.22
C ASP A 60 -22.67 10.85 9.10
N ASN A 61 -22.00 11.78 9.78
CA ASN A 61 -20.84 11.47 10.61
C ASN A 61 -21.19 10.56 11.79
N LYS A 62 -22.37 10.72 12.39
CA LYS A 62 -22.80 9.88 13.51
C LYS A 62 -23.01 8.44 13.04
N LYS A 63 -23.58 8.23 11.85
CA LYS A 63 -23.71 6.90 11.26
C LYS A 63 -22.35 6.27 10.94
N ALA A 64 -21.41 7.04 10.40
CA ALA A 64 -20.05 6.57 10.12
C ALA A 64 -19.30 6.16 11.40
N GLU A 65 -19.34 7.01 12.43
CA GLU A 65 -18.73 6.74 13.74
C GLU A 65 -19.33 5.48 14.40
N ASN A 66 -20.65 5.34 14.38
CA ASN A 66 -21.32 4.16 14.91
C ASN A 66 -20.91 2.87 14.18
N ALA A 67 -20.85 2.90 12.84
CA ALA A 67 -20.43 1.74 12.05
C ALA A 67 -18.98 1.34 12.35
N LEU A 68 -18.08 2.32 12.42
CA LEU A 68 -16.67 2.09 12.79
C LEU A 68 -16.54 1.55 14.22
N SER A 69 -17.33 2.05 15.17
CA SER A 69 -17.34 1.56 16.55
C SER A 69 -17.78 0.10 16.63
N LYS A 70 -18.84 -0.30 15.90
CA LYS A 70 -19.26 -1.71 15.84
C LYS A 70 -18.18 -2.58 15.22
N MET A 71 -17.56 -2.11 14.14
CA MET A 71 -16.46 -2.82 13.49
C MET A 71 -15.27 -3.01 14.44
N LYS A 72 -14.94 -1.99 15.25
CA LYS A 72 -13.92 -2.10 16.29
C LYS A 72 -14.25 -3.20 17.30
N SER A 73 -15.45 -3.17 17.87
CA SER A 73 -15.89 -4.19 18.84
C SER A 73 -15.96 -5.60 18.24
N ALA A 74 -16.25 -5.73 16.94
CA ALA A 74 -16.18 -7.02 16.24
C ALA A 74 -14.74 -7.48 16.02
N SER A 75 -13.81 -6.55 15.79
CA SER A 75 -12.37 -6.83 15.59
C SER A 75 -11.68 -7.34 16.86
N GLU A 76 -12.21 -6.99 18.03
CA GLU A 76 -11.73 -7.50 19.33
C GLU A 76 -12.21 -8.94 19.62
N LYS A 77 -13.05 -9.50 18.73
CA LYS A 77 -13.63 -10.84 18.83
C LYS A 77 -13.25 -11.70 17.63
N ASP A 78 -13.50 -13.00 17.73
CA ASP A 78 -13.35 -13.95 16.62
C ASP A 78 -14.64 -14.03 15.78
N GLU A 79 -15.05 -12.90 15.20
CA GLU A 79 -16.24 -12.78 14.35
C GLU A 79 -15.86 -12.46 12.90
N ASN A 80 -16.74 -12.76 11.95
CA ASN A 80 -16.54 -12.34 10.55
C ASN A 80 -16.64 -10.82 10.42
N LEU A 81 -15.56 -10.16 10.00
CA LEU A 81 -15.47 -8.70 9.89
C LEU A 81 -16.11 -8.10 8.63
N ILE A 82 -16.35 -8.91 7.59
CA ILE A 82 -16.86 -8.43 6.30
C ILE A 82 -18.19 -7.66 6.42
N PRO A 83 -19.20 -8.12 7.17
CA PRO A 83 -20.45 -7.36 7.35
C PRO A 83 -20.24 -5.97 7.93
N TYR A 84 -19.32 -5.83 8.90
CA TYR A 84 -19.02 -4.57 9.58
C TYR A 84 -18.20 -3.61 8.69
N ILE A 85 -17.31 -4.15 7.86
CA ILE A 85 -16.61 -3.37 6.82
C ILE A 85 -17.62 -2.82 5.82
N LEU A 86 -18.57 -3.65 5.36
CA LEU A 86 -19.61 -3.20 4.42
C LEU A 86 -20.53 -2.13 5.04
N GLU A 87 -20.89 -2.25 6.32
CA GLU A 87 -21.63 -1.20 7.05
C GLU A 87 -20.83 0.11 7.13
N SER A 88 -19.53 0.03 7.39
CA SER A 88 -18.62 1.19 7.42
C SER A 88 -18.51 1.86 6.05
N VAL A 89 -18.34 1.09 4.97
CA VAL A 89 -18.29 1.64 3.61
C VAL A 89 -19.63 2.26 3.21
N ARG A 90 -20.77 1.62 3.52
CA ARG A 90 -22.12 2.15 3.25
C ARG A 90 -22.45 3.42 4.05
N SER A 91 -21.75 3.67 5.15
CA SER A 91 -21.84 4.92 5.91
C SER A 91 -20.79 5.95 5.48
N TYR A 92 -20.11 5.72 4.34
CA TYR A 92 -19.08 6.59 3.79
C TYR A 92 -17.87 6.77 4.72
N ALA A 93 -17.54 5.75 5.52
CA ALA A 93 -16.22 5.66 6.15
C ALA A 93 -15.15 5.47 5.07
N THR A 94 -14.03 6.18 5.23
CA THR A 94 -12.91 6.14 4.31
C THR A 94 -12.04 4.91 4.56
N LEU A 95 -11.25 4.51 3.55
CA LEU A 95 -10.26 3.43 3.70
C LEU A 95 -9.29 3.71 4.86
N GLY A 96 -8.89 4.97 5.03
CA GLY A 96 -8.02 5.41 6.12
C GLY A 96 -8.66 5.20 7.50
N GLU A 97 -9.92 5.59 7.69
CA GLU A 97 -10.65 5.40 8.94
C GLU A 97 -10.82 3.91 9.26
N ILE A 98 -11.21 3.10 8.28
CA ILE A 98 -11.36 1.64 8.46
C ILE A 98 -10.02 1.01 8.86
N SER A 99 -8.95 1.36 8.15
CA SER A 99 -7.60 0.84 8.44
C SER A 99 -7.08 1.31 9.79
N ASN A 100 -7.39 2.55 10.20
CA ASN A 100 -7.03 3.07 11.52
C ASN A 100 -7.74 2.28 12.63
N THR A 101 -9.03 1.99 12.48
CA THR A 101 -9.77 1.16 13.43
C THR A 101 -9.14 -0.22 13.61
N PHE A 102 -8.72 -0.87 12.53
CA PHE A 102 -7.99 -2.14 12.63
C PHE A 102 -6.62 -1.99 13.29
N ARG A 103 -5.89 -0.89 13.00
CA ARG A 103 -4.60 -0.62 13.64
C ARG A 103 -4.71 -0.38 15.13
N GLU A 104 -5.83 0.17 15.62
CA GLU A 104 -6.08 0.32 17.06
C GLU A 104 -6.22 -1.03 17.77
N VAL A 105 -6.75 -2.06 17.10
CA VAL A 105 -7.00 -3.38 17.69
C VAL A 105 -5.83 -4.34 17.46
N PHE A 106 -5.33 -4.42 16.23
CA PHE A 106 -4.31 -5.39 15.81
C PHE A 106 -2.89 -4.82 15.82
N GLY A 107 -2.74 -3.50 15.98
CA GLY A 107 -1.45 -2.82 15.84
C GLY A 107 -0.97 -2.75 14.39
N ILE A 108 0.34 -2.51 14.24
CA ILE A 108 1.02 -2.44 12.94
C ILE A 108 2.13 -3.48 12.96
N TYR A 109 2.14 -4.36 11.95
CA TYR A 109 3.22 -5.32 11.79
C TYR A 109 4.54 -4.58 11.57
N GLN A 110 5.53 -4.88 12.41
CA GLN A 110 6.90 -4.43 12.24
C GLN A 110 7.76 -5.65 11.91
N PRO A 111 8.34 -5.75 10.70
CA PRO A 111 9.24 -6.84 10.38
C PRO A 111 10.47 -6.79 11.29
N LYS A 112 10.93 -7.94 11.77
CA LYS A 112 12.22 -8.03 12.46
C LYS A 112 13.34 -7.90 11.44
N GLU A 113 14.09 -6.80 11.51
CA GLU A 113 15.33 -6.60 10.76
C GLU A 113 16.35 -7.66 11.21
N THR A 114 16.43 -8.76 10.45
CA THR A 114 17.54 -9.72 10.59
C THR A 114 18.56 -9.34 9.52
N PHE A 115 19.70 -8.82 9.97
CA PHE A 115 20.84 -8.49 9.10
C PHE A 115 21.61 -9.76 8.75
#